data_AF-A0A9X3E1M6-F1
#
_entry.id   AF-A0A9X3E1M6-F1
#
_cell.length_a   1.000
_cell.length_b   1.000
_cell.length_c   1.000
_cell.angle_alpha   90.00
_cell.angle_beta   90.00
_cell.angle_gamma   90.00
#
_symmetry.space_group_name_H-M   'P 1'
#
loop_
_entity.id
_entity.type
_entity.pdbx_description
1 polymer ?
#
loop_
_entity_poly.entity_id
_entity_poly.type
_entity_poly.pdbx_seq_one_letter_code
_entity_poly.pdbx_strand_id
1 'polypeptide(L)'
;MEETSQDGVGGDEPAAGKSYSRSEIAERIAETGYDLDHHPAHIIRKVHQRATTCFQQVMAGEDLTPTQFAALATILRHGEVSQNHLGRLTAMDPSTISLVVRKLRKLGLVTRGTSSTDQRMVIITLTNKGVDYTLDRLAKSNEAGNRLLAPLSAAEQALLLELLQRISED
;
A
#
# COMPACT_ATOMS: atom_id res chain seq x y z
N MET A 1 33.74 -46.62 -28.27
CA MET A 1 33.21 -45.89 -29.44
C MET A 1 31.78 -45.58 -29.14
N GLU A 2 31.50 -44.29 -29.07
CA GLU A 2 30.17 -43.67 -29.00
C GLU A 2 29.29 -44.12 -30.16
N GLU A 3 27.97 -44.17 -29.97
CA GLU A 3 27.08 -43.14 -30.54
C GLU A 3 25.65 -43.26 -29.98
N THR A 4 25.27 -42.19 -29.28
CA THR A 4 23.99 -41.45 -29.35
C THR A 4 22.67 -42.19 -29.58
N SER A 5 21.81 -42.15 -28.55
CA SER A 5 20.36 -42.07 -28.70
C SER A 5 19.88 -40.67 -28.31
N GLN A 6 19.15 -40.04 -29.23
CA GLN A 6 18.43 -38.80 -29.05
C GLN A 6 17.21 -39.02 -28.14
N ASP A 7 17.20 -38.38 -26.97
CA ASP A 7 15.96 -38.13 -26.25
C ASP A 7 15.44 -36.74 -26.65
N GLY A 8 14.37 -36.75 -27.44
CA GLY A 8 13.61 -35.57 -27.80
C GLY A 8 12.90 -34.99 -26.56
N VAL A 9 13.37 -33.84 -26.11
CA VAL A 9 12.65 -33.01 -25.15
C VAL A 9 11.44 -32.42 -25.86
N GLY A 10 10.29 -33.10 -25.74
CA GLY A 10 8.98 -32.55 -26.09
C GLY A 10 8.67 -31.39 -25.15
N GLY A 11 8.98 -30.17 -25.59
CA GLY A 11 8.50 -28.96 -24.94
C GLY A 11 6.98 -28.90 -25.10
N ASP A 12 6.27 -28.96 -23.99
CA ASP A 12 4.84 -28.72 -23.92
C ASP A 12 4.60 -27.23 -24.26
N GLU A 13 4.35 -26.94 -25.53
CA GLU A 13 3.89 -25.61 -25.96
C GLU A 13 2.59 -25.29 -25.21
N PRO A 14 2.48 -24.13 -24.55
CA PRO A 14 1.24 -23.78 -23.88
C PRO A 14 0.12 -23.77 -24.92
N ALA A 15 -0.92 -24.59 -24.68
CA ALA A 15 -2.05 -24.75 -25.59
C ALA A 15 -2.55 -23.37 -26.06
N ALA A 16 -2.50 -23.14 -27.38
CA ALA A 16 -2.93 -21.89 -27.97
C ALA A 16 -4.40 -21.63 -27.57
N GLY A 17 -4.64 -20.56 -26.82
CA GLY A 17 -5.98 -20.18 -26.37
C GLY A 17 -6.94 -19.98 -27.53
N LYS A 18 -8.24 -20.09 -27.26
CA LYS A 18 -9.28 -19.88 -28.28
C LYS A 18 -9.16 -18.46 -28.88
N SER A 19 -9.13 -18.38 -30.21
CA SER A 19 -9.20 -17.10 -30.92
C SER A 19 -10.64 -16.59 -30.93
N TYR A 20 -10.83 -15.31 -30.59
CA TYR A 20 -12.13 -14.64 -30.63
C TYR A 20 -12.06 -13.43 -31.57
N SER A 21 -13.07 -13.26 -32.40
CA SER A 21 -13.28 -12.03 -33.17
C SER A 21 -13.63 -10.85 -32.26
N ARG A 22 -13.47 -9.62 -32.77
CA ARG A 22 -13.83 -8.40 -32.01
C ARG A 22 -15.33 -8.36 -31.65
N SER A 23 -16.21 -8.85 -32.52
CA SER A 23 -17.64 -8.94 -32.25
C SER A 23 -17.97 -9.94 -31.13
N GLU A 24 -17.36 -11.14 -31.17
CA GLU A 24 -17.55 -12.14 -30.11
C GLU A 24 -17.02 -11.65 -28.76
N ILE A 25 -15.91 -10.91 -28.74
CA ILE A 25 -15.39 -10.29 -27.51
C ILE A 25 -16.37 -9.24 -26.97
N ALA A 26 -16.89 -8.37 -27.84
CA ALA A 26 -17.82 -7.32 -27.43
C ALA A 26 -19.14 -7.89 -26.89
N GLU A 27 -19.69 -8.91 -27.56
CA GLU A 27 -20.89 -9.63 -27.12
C GLU A 27 -20.68 -10.27 -25.75
N ARG A 28 -19.56 -10.98 -25.55
CA ARG A 28 -19.22 -11.58 -24.25
C ARG A 28 -19.04 -10.56 -23.13
N ILE A 29 -18.42 -9.41 -23.41
CA ILE A 29 -18.31 -8.33 -22.43
C ILE A 29 -19.71 -7.81 -22.08
N ALA A 30 -20.56 -7.57 -23.08
CA ALA A 30 -21.92 -7.10 -22.88
C ALA A 30 -22.77 -8.09 -22.05
N GLU A 31 -22.66 -9.40 -22.32
CA GLU A 31 -23.33 -10.46 -21.55
C GLU A 31 -22.98 -10.44 -20.06
N THR A 32 -21.74 -10.07 -19.72
CA THR A 32 -21.30 -9.99 -18.31
C THR A 32 -21.74 -8.71 -17.60
N GLY A 33 -22.19 -7.69 -18.34
CA GLY A 33 -22.39 -6.35 -17.80
C GLY A 33 -21.11 -5.69 -17.28
N TYR A 34 -19.94 -6.18 -17.70
CA TYR A 34 -18.66 -5.69 -17.22
C TYR A 34 -18.36 -4.29 -17.75
N ASP A 35 -18.20 -3.35 -16.82
CA ASP A 35 -17.76 -2.01 -17.12
C ASP A 35 -16.64 -1.62 -16.14
N LEU A 36 -15.44 -1.40 -16.69
CA LEU A 36 -14.26 -1.05 -15.90
C LEU A 36 -14.41 0.32 -15.23
N ASP A 37 -15.11 1.27 -15.87
CA ASP A 37 -15.28 2.62 -15.34
C ASP A 37 -16.20 2.65 -14.10
N HIS A 38 -17.09 1.66 -13.98
CA HIS A 38 -17.97 1.46 -12.83
C HIS A 38 -17.49 0.35 -11.87
N HIS A 39 -16.38 -0.33 -12.18
CA HIS A 39 -15.88 -1.43 -11.36
C HIS A 39 -15.29 -0.92 -10.03
N PRO A 40 -15.80 -1.34 -8.85
CA PRO A 40 -15.42 -0.75 -7.56
C PRO A 40 -13.93 -0.86 -7.27
N ALA A 41 -13.30 -2.01 -7.53
CA ALA A 41 -11.85 -2.18 -7.33
C ALA A 41 -11.01 -1.25 -8.24
N HIS A 42 -11.47 -0.96 -9.46
CA HIS A 42 -10.77 -0.06 -10.36
C HIS A 42 -10.89 1.39 -9.90
N ILE A 43 -12.09 1.79 -9.45
CA ILE A 43 -12.33 3.11 -8.86
C ILE A 43 -11.47 3.30 -7.61
N ILE A 44 -11.48 2.34 -6.68
CA ILE A 44 -10.64 2.39 -5.46
C ILE A 44 -9.16 2.53 -5.82
N ARG A 45 -8.66 1.80 -6.83
CA ARG A 45 -7.28 1.94 -7.30
C ARG A 45 -6.99 3.35 -7.85
N LYS A 46 -7.90 3.96 -8.62
CA LYS A 46 -7.76 5.34 -9.11
C LYS A 46 -7.73 6.35 -7.95
N VAL A 47 -8.58 6.15 -6.95
CA VAL A 47 -8.60 6.99 -5.73
C VAL A 47 -7.29 6.83 -4.94
N HIS A 48 -6.78 5.60 -4.77
CA HIS A 48 -5.50 5.34 -4.13
C HIS A 48 -4.32 6.00 -4.88
N GLN A 49 -4.31 5.91 -6.22
CA GLN A 49 -3.31 6.60 -7.04
C GLN A 49 -3.36 8.12 -6.83
N ARG A 50 -4.56 8.70 -6.84
CA ARG A 50 -4.75 10.12 -6.54
C ARG A 50 -4.27 10.49 -5.14
N ALA A 51 -4.60 9.69 -4.12
CA ALA A 51 -4.14 9.91 -2.75
C ALA A 51 -2.60 9.93 -2.66
N THR A 52 -1.95 8.99 -3.34
CA THR A 52 -0.49 8.94 -3.45
C THR A 52 0.07 10.20 -4.11
N THR A 53 -0.53 10.65 -5.22
CA THR A 53 -0.11 11.87 -5.92
C THR A 53 -0.30 13.11 -5.05
N CYS A 54 -1.44 13.27 -4.38
CA CYS A 54 -1.68 14.39 -3.47
C CYS A 54 -0.64 14.44 -2.34
N PHE A 55 -0.32 13.28 -1.76
CA PHE A 55 0.72 13.18 -0.74
C PHE A 55 2.09 13.60 -1.28
N GLN A 56 2.51 13.05 -2.42
CA GLN A 56 3.80 13.37 -3.04
C GLN A 56 3.94 14.85 -3.41
N GLN A 57 2.86 15.48 -3.86
CA GLN A 57 2.85 16.91 -4.18
C GLN A 57 3.05 17.78 -2.95
N VAL A 58 2.44 17.43 -1.82
CA VAL A 58 2.57 18.20 -0.58
C VAL A 58 3.90 17.92 0.12
N MET A 59 4.40 16.68 0.04
CA MET A 59 5.70 16.26 0.56
C MET A 59 6.83 16.40 -0.47
N ALA A 60 6.67 17.27 -1.48
CA ALA A 60 7.64 17.42 -2.55
C ALA A 60 9.03 17.77 -2.00
N GLY A 61 10.05 17.08 -2.52
CA GLY A 61 11.45 17.21 -2.07
C GLY A 61 11.83 16.29 -0.90
N GLU A 62 10.89 15.49 -0.39
CA GLU A 62 11.18 14.50 0.65
C GLU A 62 11.23 13.08 0.06
N ASP A 63 12.24 12.29 0.46
CA ASP A 63 12.30 10.85 0.14
C ASP A 63 11.42 10.06 1.11
N LEU A 64 10.11 10.34 1.07
CA LEU A 64 9.11 9.80 1.99
C LEU A 64 7.87 9.31 1.25
N THR A 65 7.47 8.05 1.50
CA THR A 65 6.23 7.48 0.93
C THR A 65 5.05 7.62 1.91
N PRO A 66 3.79 7.56 1.43
CA PRO A 66 2.62 7.53 2.30
C PRO A 66 2.69 6.43 3.37
N THR A 67 3.15 5.23 3.00
CA THR A 67 3.29 4.09 3.91
C THR A 67 4.37 4.28 4.96
N GLN A 68 5.49 4.92 4.60
CA GLN A 68 6.54 5.28 5.55
C GLN A 68 6.05 6.33 6.54
N PHE A 69 5.33 7.35 6.07
CA PHE A 69 4.74 8.36 6.96
C PHE A 69 3.65 7.77 7.86
N ALA A 70 2.79 6.90 7.34
CA ALA A 70 1.78 6.20 8.13
C ALA A 70 2.41 5.39 9.27
N ALA A 71 3.53 4.71 9.01
CA ALA A 71 4.30 4.02 10.05
C ALA A 71 4.83 5.00 11.11
N LEU A 72 5.47 6.10 10.70
CA LEU A 72 5.98 7.12 11.61
C LEU A 72 4.88 7.74 12.49
N ALA A 73 3.77 8.16 11.88
CA ALA A 73 2.63 8.74 12.58
C ALA A 73 1.96 7.74 13.55
N THR A 74 1.94 6.45 13.18
CA THR A 74 1.42 5.39 14.04
C THR A 74 2.31 5.19 15.27
N ILE A 75 3.63 5.12 15.10
CA ILE A 75 4.58 5.00 16.23
C ILE A 75 4.51 6.28 17.09
N LEU A 76 4.42 7.47 16.48
CA LEU A 76 4.25 8.72 17.22
C LEU A 76 3.02 8.71 18.14
N ARG A 77 1.90 8.16 17.65
CA ARG A 77 0.64 8.09 18.41
C ARG A 77 0.68 7.06 19.55
N HIS A 78 1.29 5.90 19.31
CA HIS A 78 1.24 4.75 20.24
C HIS A 78 2.49 4.61 21.11
N GLY A 79 3.56 5.35 20.83
CA GLY A 79 4.87 5.13 21.43
C GLY A 79 5.58 3.92 20.81
N GLU A 80 6.29 3.15 21.63
CA GLU A 80 6.94 1.94 21.15
C GLU A 80 5.92 0.86 20.76
N VAL A 81 6.12 0.21 19.62
CA VAL A 81 5.20 -0.80 19.09
C VAL A 81 5.97 -1.97 18.51
N SER A 82 5.42 -3.18 18.62
CA SER A 82 6.03 -4.32 17.92
C SER A 82 5.88 -4.17 16.41
N GLN A 83 6.88 -4.62 15.64
CA GLN A 83 6.84 -4.50 14.17
C GLN A 83 5.60 -5.18 13.56
N ASN A 84 5.20 -6.34 14.11
CA ASN A 84 4.01 -7.05 13.66
C ASN A 84 2.73 -6.26 13.96
N HIS A 85 2.66 -5.62 15.12
CA HIS A 85 1.52 -4.79 15.46
C HIS A 85 1.47 -3.52 14.61
N LEU A 86 2.62 -2.90 14.35
CA LEU A 86 2.74 -1.76 13.44
C LEU A 86 2.24 -2.11 12.04
N GLY A 87 2.59 -3.29 11.51
CA GLY A 87 2.07 -3.78 10.23
C GLY A 87 0.55 -3.87 10.22
N ARG A 88 -0.05 -4.48 11.25
CA ARG A 88 -1.52 -4.55 11.39
C ARG A 88 -2.18 -3.17 11.47
N LEU A 89 -1.65 -2.27 12.30
CA LEU A 89 -2.18 -0.92 12.47
C LEU A 89 -2.12 -0.06 11.19
N THR A 90 -1.24 -0.42 10.26
CA THR A 90 -1.02 0.31 9.00
C THR A 90 -1.46 -0.47 7.78
N ALA A 91 -2.19 -1.59 7.96
CA ALA A 91 -2.62 -2.49 6.90
C ALA A 91 -1.48 -2.93 5.96
N MET A 92 -0.28 -3.14 6.50
CA MET A 92 0.89 -3.62 5.77
C MET A 92 1.21 -5.07 6.16
N ASP A 93 1.40 -5.91 5.15
CA ASP A 93 1.85 -7.28 5.34
C ASP A 93 3.29 -7.34 5.92
N PRO A 94 3.72 -8.48 6.49
CA PRO A 94 5.02 -8.61 7.14
C PRO A 94 6.22 -8.24 6.25
N SER A 95 6.14 -8.50 4.95
CA SER A 95 7.23 -8.19 4.02
C SER A 95 7.31 -6.67 3.77
N THR A 96 6.16 -6.03 3.57
CA THR A 96 6.07 -4.58 3.34
C THR A 96 6.49 -3.79 4.57
N ILE A 97 5.96 -4.11 5.76
CA ILE A 97 6.34 -3.37 6.98
C ILE A 97 7.83 -3.54 7.30
N SER A 98 8.41 -4.71 7.04
CA SER A 98 9.85 -4.96 7.22
C SER A 98 10.70 -4.06 6.32
N LEU A 99 10.28 -3.84 5.06
CA LEU A 99 10.94 -2.94 4.13
C LEU A 99 10.81 -1.48 4.58
N VAL A 100 9.62 -1.06 5.00
CA VAL A 100 9.37 0.30 5.52
C VAL A 100 10.23 0.59 6.74
N VAL A 101 10.22 -0.27 7.75
CA VAL A 101 11.04 -0.12 8.96
C VAL A 101 12.53 -0.06 8.61
N ARG A 102 13.00 -0.92 7.69
CA ARG A 102 14.40 -0.90 7.25
C ARG A 102 14.78 0.46 6.64
N LYS A 103 13.93 1.04 5.80
CA LYS A 103 14.15 2.37 5.20
C LYS A 103 14.17 3.47 6.25
N LEU A 104 13.17 3.49 7.15
CA LEU A 104 13.10 4.48 8.24
C LEU A 104 14.31 4.41 9.19
N ARG A 105 14.81 3.19 9.47
CA ARG A 105 16.05 3.01 10.24
C ARG A 105 17.27 3.57 9.52
N LYS A 106 17.39 3.35 8.20
CA LYS A 106 18.48 3.91 7.39
C LYS A 106 18.47 5.44 7.41
N LEU A 107 17.29 6.06 7.50
CA LEU A 107 17.12 7.51 7.64
C LEU A 107 17.38 8.01 9.08
N GLY A 108 17.59 7.11 10.05
CA GLY A 108 17.79 7.44 11.46
C GLY A 108 16.52 7.92 12.17
N LEU A 109 15.34 7.63 11.62
CA LEU A 109 14.06 8.08 12.18
C LEU A 109 13.48 7.11 13.20
N VAL A 110 13.86 5.82 13.13
CA VAL A 110 13.41 4.80 14.09
C VAL A 110 14.56 3.94 14.56
N THR A 111 14.44 3.40 15.77
CA THR A 111 15.31 2.35 16.31
C THR A 111 14.59 1.00 16.33
N ARG A 112 15.38 -0.07 16.49
CA ARG A 112 14.89 -1.44 16.66
C ARG A 112 15.48 -1.98 17.95
N GLY A 113 14.63 -2.47 18.84
CA GLY A 113 15.01 -3.14 20.08
C GLY A 113 14.33 -4.51 20.23
N THR A 114 14.69 -5.22 21.30
CA THR A 114 14.00 -6.42 21.78
C THR A 114 13.05 -6.06 22.90
N SER A 115 11.89 -6.70 22.98
CA SER A 115 11.01 -6.52 24.15
C SER A 115 11.70 -7.04 25.43
N SER A 116 11.46 -6.38 26.54
CA SER A 116 11.88 -6.81 27.88
C SER A 116 11.11 -8.06 28.35
N THR A 117 9.92 -8.31 27.81
CA THR A 117 9.04 -9.43 28.19
C THR A 117 9.09 -10.61 27.23
N ASP A 118 9.47 -10.38 25.96
CA ASP A 118 9.69 -11.45 24.97
C ASP A 118 10.78 -11.04 23.97
N GLN A 119 11.97 -11.61 24.12
CA GLN A 119 13.13 -11.28 23.28
C GLN A 119 12.93 -11.62 21.79
N ARG A 120 11.92 -12.44 21.45
CA ARG A 120 11.54 -12.73 20.05
C ARG A 120 10.75 -11.59 19.43
N MET A 121 10.16 -10.70 20.23
CA MET A 121 9.44 -9.53 19.74
C MET A 121 10.39 -8.40 19.41
N VAL A 122 10.23 -7.90 18.18
CA VAL A 122 10.93 -6.73 17.67
C VAL A 122 10.12 -5.49 17.98
N ILE A 123 10.67 -4.61 18.81
CA ILE A 123 10.08 -3.33 19.17
C ILE A 123 10.68 -2.23 18.28
N ILE A 124 9.80 -1.38 17.76
CA ILE A 124 10.14 -0.21 16.94
C ILE A 124 9.72 1.04 17.70
N THR A 125 10.66 1.99 17.80
CA THR A 125 10.46 3.26 18.51
C THR A 125 11.00 4.40 17.64
N LEU A 126 10.37 5.58 17.69
CA LEU A 126 10.95 6.77 17.06
C LEU A 126 12.25 7.17 17.77
N THR A 127 13.22 7.66 17.02
CA THR A 127 14.31 8.47 17.60
C THR A 127 13.80 9.88 17.88
N ASN A 128 14.54 10.69 18.64
CA ASN A 128 14.21 12.12 18.80
C ASN A 128 14.10 12.81 17.42
N LYS A 129 15.05 12.52 16.51
CA LYS A 129 14.98 12.98 15.11
C LYS A 129 13.70 12.52 14.42
N GLY A 130 13.27 11.28 14.65
CA GLY A 130 12.02 10.73 14.12
C GLY A 130 10.77 11.44 14.65
N VAL A 131 10.75 11.77 15.93
CA VAL A 131 9.68 12.54 16.56
C VAL A 131 9.56 13.92 15.91
N ASP A 132 10.66 14.68 15.90
CA ASP A 132 10.70 16.03 15.30
C ASP A 132 10.30 15.99 13.82
N TYR A 133 10.92 15.06 13.07
CA TYR A 133 10.62 14.86 11.65
C TYR A 133 9.13 14.61 11.40
N THR A 134 8.48 13.79 12.24
CA THR A 134 7.08 13.42 12.05
C THR A 134 6.15 14.57 12.45
N LEU A 135 6.42 15.24 13.57
CA LEU A 135 5.63 16.38 14.06
C LEU A 135 5.59 17.52 13.03
N ASP A 136 6.74 17.87 12.45
CA ASP A 136 6.85 18.93 11.43
C ASP A 136 6.03 18.67 10.17
N ARG A 137 5.56 17.43 9.96
CA ARG A 137 4.88 16.97 8.76
C ARG A 137 3.40 16.65 8.96
N LEU A 138 2.89 16.69 10.19
CA LEU A 138 1.48 16.40 10.48
C LEU A 138 0.55 17.33 9.70
N ALA A 139 0.84 18.64 9.69
CA ALA A 139 0.02 19.63 8.96
C ALA A 139 0.01 19.36 7.45
N LYS A 140 1.18 19.05 6.86
CA LYS A 140 1.31 18.65 5.46
C LYS A 140 0.53 17.38 5.14
N SER A 141 0.56 16.39 6.02
CA SER A 141 -0.23 15.17 5.82
C SER A 141 -1.73 15.43 5.86
N ASN A 142 -2.20 16.31 6.75
CA ASN A 142 -3.60 16.74 6.77
C ASN A 142 -3.97 17.47 5.47
N GLU A 143 -3.10 18.34 4.97
CA GLU A 143 -3.29 19.03 3.69
C GLU A 143 -3.42 18.04 2.52
N ALA A 144 -2.60 16.99 2.48
CA ALA A 144 -2.72 15.94 1.46
C ALA A 144 -4.09 15.25 1.48
N GLY A 145 -4.61 14.95 2.68
CA GLY A 145 -5.96 14.42 2.87
C GLY A 145 -7.05 15.40 2.39
N ASN A 146 -6.91 16.69 2.73
CA ASN A 146 -7.84 17.72 2.28
C ASN A 146 -7.84 17.86 0.74
N ARG A 147 -6.67 17.82 0.09
CA ARG A 147 -6.55 17.88 -1.39
C ARG A 147 -7.17 16.66 -2.09
N LEU A 148 -7.07 15.47 -1.48
CA LEU A 148 -7.74 14.28 -1.99
C LEU A 148 -9.26 14.47 -2.01
N LEU A 149 -9.80 15.04 -0.94
CA LEU A 149 -11.24 15.19 -0.74
C LEU A 149 -11.83 16.50 -1.29
N ALA A 150 -10.99 17.45 -1.75
CA ALA A 150 -11.39 18.78 -2.20
C ALA A 150 -12.55 18.86 -3.22
N PRO A 151 -12.76 17.90 -4.14
CA PRO A 151 -13.90 17.92 -5.06
C PRO A 151 -15.26 17.60 -4.42
N LEU A 152 -15.28 17.16 -3.16
CA LEU A 152 -16.47 16.78 -2.42
C LEU A 152 -16.85 17.89 -1.43
N SER A 153 -18.14 18.12 -1.25
CA SER A 153 -18.67 18.91 -0.14
C SER A 153 -18.40 18.25 1.21
N ALA A 154 -18.47 19.02 2.31
CA ALA A 154 -18.23 18.48 3.65
C ALA A 154 -19.14 17.29 4.01
N ALA A 155 -20.40 17.30 3.56
CA ALA A 155 -21.34 16.19 3.77
C ALA A 155 -20.94 14.93 2.99
N GLU A 156 -20.53 15.10 1.72
CA GLU A 156 -20.04 13.98 0.90
C GLU A 156 -18.73 13.41 1.44
N GLN A 157 -17.84 14.26 1.96
CA GLN A 157 -16.60 13.81 2.61
C GLN A 157 -16.89 12.95 3.84
N ALA A 158 -17.79 13.41 4.72
CA ALA A 158 -18.17 12.65 5.91
C ALA A 158 -18.78 11.28 5.54
N LEU A 159 -19.73 11.27 4.59
CA LEU A 159 -20.35 10.03 4.11
C LEU A 159 -19.33 9.10 3.46
N LEU A 160 -18.45 9.61 2.61
CA LEU A 160 -17.41 8.79 1.96
C LEU A 160 -16.51 8.13 3.00
N LEU A 161 -16.06 8.88 4.00
CA LEU A 161 -15.19 8.34 5.06
C LEU A 161 -15.90 7.26 5.88
N GLU A 162 -17.17 7.46 6.23
CA GLU A 162 -17.99 6.46 6.91
C GLU A 162 -18.07 5.16 6.09
N LEU A 163 -18.41 5.26 4.80
CA LEU A 163 -18.54 4.11 3.92
C LEU A 163 -17.19 3.39 3.72
N LEU A 164 -16.10 4.14 3.56
CA LEU A 164 -14.76 3.57 3.42
C LEU A 164 -14.29 2.88 4.70
N GLN A 165 -14.61 3.41 5.87
CA GLN A 165 -14.28 2.77 7.15
C GLN A 165 -15.00 1.43 7.28
N ARG A 166 -16.31 1.40 6.98
CA ARG A 166 -17.13 0.18 7.04
C ARG A 166 -16.63 -0.95 6.13
N ILE A 167 -16.06 -0.63 4.96
CA ILE A 167 -15.48 -1.65 4.07
C ILE A 167 -14.04 -2.03 4.42
N SER A 168 -13.37 -1.24 5.26
CA SER A 168 -11.99 -1.50 5.70
C SER A 168 -11.92 -2.31 7.00
N GLU A 169 -13.04 -2.44 7.69
CA GLU A 169 -13.22 -3.25 8.90
C GLU A 169 -13.54 -4.70 8.50
N ASP A 170 -12.52 -5.45 8.06
CA ASP A 170 -12.52 -6.92 7.94
C ASP A 170 -11.29 -7.52 8.64
#